data_AF-A0A285RH80-F1
#
_entry.id   AF-A0A285RH80-F1
#
_cell.length_a   1.000
_cell.length_b   1.000
_cell.length_c   1.000
_cell.angle_alpha   90.00
_cell.angle_beta   90.00
_cell.angle_gamma   90.00
#
_symmetry.space_group_name_H-M   'P 1'
#
loop_
_entity.id
_entity.type
_entity.pdbx_description
1 polymer ?
#
loop_
_entity_poly.entity_id
_entity_poly.type
_entity_poly.pdbx_seq_one_letter_code
_entity_poly.pdbx_strand_id
1 'polypeptide(L)'
;MFNFLKPQKTVAVTAHMPTCLTAEDRAPRYDALVQEALNSWGVGSVTAGASAMDGAGRVTECTLDMEIKGLDKKLLDRLVPHFESLGAPKGSWFADETGKELRRFGSTEVLVLELDTAGLDPAVKAAHSPDELLERIKHKISSGGRYMGERAFEKTTELYFHCRAVRNVEAALAELLADHPLCANARVFRLANA
;
A
#
# COMPACT_ATOMS: atom_id res chain seq x y z
N MET A 1 43.03 18.35 -15.27
CA MET A 1 41.75 18.30 -16.00
C MET A 1 40.62 18.30 -14.99
N PHE A 2 40.05 19.46 -14.69
CA PHE A 2 38.84 19.54 -13.88
C PHE A 2 37.66 19.23 -14.79
N ASN A 3 37.09 18.04 -14.64
CA ASN A 3 35.88 17.67 -15.36
C ASN A 3 34.73 18.45 -14.72
N PHE A 4 34.30 19.55 -15.35
CA PHE A 4 33.09 20.26 -14.96
C PHE A 4 31.90 19.32 -15.23
N LEU A 5 31.46 18.60 -14.19
CA LEU A 5 30.17 17.91 -14.20
C LEU A 5 29.11 18.98 -14.44
N LYS A 6 28.43 18.93 -15.59
CA LYS A 6 27.27 19.79 -15.85
C LYS A 6 26.28 19.58 -14.70
N PRO A 7 25.71 20.66 -14.12
CA PRO A 7 24.72 20.52 -13.07
C PRO A 7 23.57 19.67 -13.62
N GLN A 8 23.28 18.56 -12.94
CA GLN A 8 22.16 17.70 -13.29
C GLN A 8 20.87 18.45 -12.95
N LYS A 9 19.92 18.48 -13.90
CA LYS A 9 18.61 19.08 -13.68
C LYS A 9 17.88 18.31 -12.57
N THR A 10 17.38 19.03 -11.57
CA THR A 10 16.41 18.49 -10.60
C THR A 10 15.01 18.64 -11.16
N VAL A 11 14.19 17.61 -11.03
CA VAL A 11 12.78 17.59 -11.45
C VAL A 11 11.90 17.05 -10.33
N ALA A 12 10.65 17.51 -10.25
CA ALA A 12 9.67 16.93 -9.35
C ALA A 12 9.09 15.66 -9.98
N VAL A 13 8.95 14.61 -9.17
CA VAL A 13 8.38 13.33 -9.56
C VAL A 13 7.40 12.88 -8.48
N THR A 14 6.20 12.51 -8.88
CA THR A 14 5.19 11.97 -7.96
C THR A 14 4.98 10.49 -8.23
N ALA A 15 5.06 9.65 -7.20
CA ALA A 15 4.68 8.25 -7.26
C ALA A 15 3.22 8.10 -6.83
N HIS A 16 2.36 7.60 -7.71
CA HIS A 16 0.96 7.30 -7.42
C HIS A 16 0.80 5.80 -7.12
N MET A 17 0.13 5.49 -6.01
CA MET A 17 -0.04 4.12 -5.52
C MET A 17 -1.50 3.88 -5.09
N PRO A 18 -2.27 3.06 -5.82
CA PRO A 18 -3.64 2.70 -5.44
C PRO A 18 -3.61 1.76 -4.24
N THR A 19 -3.74 2.32 -3.03
CA THR A 19 -3.67 1.58 -1.78
C THR A 19 -4.53 2.26 -0.71
N CYS A 20 -4.81 1.55 0.39
CA CYS A 20 -5.61 2.04 1.51
C CYS A 20 -4.77 2.59 2.67
N LEU A 21 -3.47 2.88 2.46
CA LEU A 21 -2.58 3.29 3.54
C LEU A 21 -2.86 4.72 4.01
N THR A 22 -3.06 4.86 5.32
CA THR A 22 -3.06 6.16 5.98
C THR A 22 -1.66 6.79 5.92
N ALA A 23 -1.53 8.07 6.29
CA ALA A 23 -0.22 8.70 6.41
C ALA A 23 0.68 7.96 7.41
N GLU A 24 0.11 7.50 8.53
CA GLU A 24 0.80 6.75 9.58
C GLU A 24 1.29 5.38 9.07
N ASP A 25 0.49 4.71 8.23
CA ASP A 25 0.88 3.43 7.65
C ASP A 25 1.87 3.56 6.49
N ARG A 26 1.72 4.60 5.68
CA ARG A 26 2.54 4.87 4.49
C ARG A 26 3.94 5.29 4.87
N ALA A 27 4.08 6.20 5.84
CA ALA A 27 5.36 6.82 6.19
C ALA A 27 6.50 5.83 6.49
N PRO A 28 6.33 4.80 7.36
CA PRO A 28 7.39 3.83 7.63
C PRO A 28 7.61 2.82 6.50
N ARG A 29 6.67 2.70 5.54
CA ARG A 29 6.71 1.70 4.45
C ARG A 29 7.23 2.27 3.13
N TYR A 30 6.98 3.54 2.88
CA TYR A 30 7.39 4.24 1.67
C TYR A 30 8.25 5.45 2.00
N ASP A 31 7.70 6.47 2.66
CA ASP A 31 8.36 7.78 2.82
C ASP A 31 9.79 7.64 3.36
N ALA A 32 9.97 6.94 4.49
CA ALA A 32 11.28 6.75 5.11
C ALA A 32 12.23 5.88 4.25
N LEU A 33 11.75 4.77 3.69
CA LEU A 33 12.57 3.80 2.96
C LEU A 33 12.98 4.32 1.58
N VAL A 34 12.09 5.04 0.90
CA VAL A 34 12.38 5.73 -0.36
C VAL A 34 13.33 6.90 -0.09
N GLN A 35 13.12 7.68 0.98
CA GLN A 35 14.03 8.75 1.36
C GLN A 35 15.45 8.22 1.62
N GLU A 36 15.58 7.09 2.33
CA GLU A 36 16.86 6.43 2.57
C GLU A 36 17.51 5.99 1.25
N ALA A 37 16.76 5.36 0.35
CA ALA A 37 17.25 4.91 -0.94
C ALA A 37 17.73 6.07 -1.82
N LEU A 38 16.94 7.15 -1.94
CA LEU A 38 17.30 8.33 -2.73
C LEU A 38 18.56 9.01 -2.21
N ASN A 39 18.70 9.12 -0.88
CA ASN A 39 19.89 9.64 -0.22
C ASN A 39 21.12 8.75 -0.47
N SER A 40 20.96 7.43 -0.29
CA SER A 40 22.02 6.45 -0.53
C SER A 40 22.54 6.50 -1.98
N TRP A 41 21.64 6.76 -2.93
CA TRP A 41 22.01 6.86 -4.34
C TRP A 41 22.55 8.25 -4.72
N GLY A 42 22.38 9.24 -3.84
CA GLY A 42 22.77 10.64 -4.09
C GLY A 42 21.92 11.31 -5.18
N VAL A 43 20.71 10.82 -5.43
CA VAL A 43 19.89 11.22 -6.58
C VAL A 43 18.66 12.04 -6.20
N GLY A 44 18.35 12.25 -4.92
CA GLY A 44 17.15 13.00 -4.58
C GLY A 44 16.71 12.92 -3.12
N SER A 45 15.48 13.36 -2.88
CA SER A 45 14.80 13.28 -1.58
C SER A 45 13.29 13.19 -1.76
N VAL A 46 12.61 12.67 -0.75
CA VAL A 46 11.15 12.76 -0.60
C VAL A 46 10.82 14.15 -0.05
N THR A 47 9.84 14.81 -0.64
CA THR A 47 9.41 16.16 -0.23
C THR A 47 8.07 16.15 0.50
N ALA A 48 7.15 15.28 0.08
CA ALA A 48 5.84 15.15 0.70
C ALA A 48 5.22 13.77 0.40
N GLY A 49 4.14 13.45 1.11
CA GLY A 49 3.27 12.35 0.73
C GLY A 49 1.85 12.57 1.20
N ALA A 50 0.88 12.18 0.39
CA ALA A 50 -0.55 12.33 0.69
C ALA A 50 -1.29 10.98 0.60
N SER A 51 -2.45 10.93 1.25
CA SER A 51 -3.39 9.80 1.16
C SER A 51 -4.76 10.36 0.83
N ALA A 52 -5.25 10.11 -0.38
CA ALA A 52 -6.55 10.55 -0.86
C ALA A 52 -7.65 9.58 -0.38
N MET A 53 -8.78 10.14 0.02
CA MET A 53 -9.94 9.37 0.52
C MET A 53 -11.14 9.54 -0.39
N ASP A 54 -11.98 8.50 -0.49
CA ASP A 54 -13.30 8.58 -1.11
C ASP A 54 -14.32 9.30 -0.20
N GLY A 55 -15.54 9.48 -0.70
CA GLY A 55 -16.62 10.15 0.06
C GLY A 55 -17.08 9.39 1.31
N ALA A 56 -16.72 8.11 1.46
CA ALA A 56 -16.96 7.32 2.66
C ALA A 56 -15.78 7.37 3.64
N GLY A 57 -14.69 8.07 3.28
CA GLY A 57 -13.49 8.20 4.08
C GLY A 57 -12.49 7.06 3.91
N ARG A 58 -12.70 6.11 2.97
CA ARG A 58 -11.70 5.06 2.70
C ARG A 58 -10.55 5.66 1.90
N VAL A 59 -9.31 5.38 2.29
CA VAL A 59 -8.16 5.74 1.46
C VAL A 59 -8.17 4.89 0.19
N THR A 60 -8.01 5.53 -0.97
CA THR A 60 -8.02 4.85 -2.27
C THR A 60 -6.72 5.03 -3.05
N GLU A 61 -5.94 6.07 -2.74
CA GLU A 61 -4.65 6.33 -3.36
C GLU A 61 -3.70 7.01 -2.38
N CYS A 62 -2.42 6.64 -2.43
CA CYS A 62 -1.33 7.38 -1.83
C CYS A 62 -0.46 8.01 -2.91
N THR A 63 0.07 9.20 -2.61
CA THR A 63 1.13 9.83 -3.40
C THR A 63 2.38 10.00 -2.58
N LEU A 64 3.53 9.94 -3.26
CA LEU A 64 4.83 10.28 -2.71
C LEU A 64 5.54 11.25 -3.65
N ASP A 65 5.72 12.48 -3.22
CA ASP A 65 6.39 13.53 -3.97
C ASP A 65 7.89 13.49 -3.71
N MET A 66 8.68 13.59 -4.76
CA MET A 66 10.13 13.49 -4.73
C MET A 66 10.76 14.55 -5.60
N GLU A 67 11.94 15.01 -5.18
CA GLU A 67 12.85 15.77 -6.04
C GLU A 67 13.98 14.87 -6.50
N ILE A 68 14.12 14.72 -7.81
CA ILE A 68 15.08 13.80 -8.42
C ILE A 68 16.07 14.55 -9.30
N LYS A 69 17.37 14.36 -9.05
CA LYS A 69 18.50 14.90 -9.81
C LYS A 69 18.85 13.95 -10.95
N GLY A 70 18.92 14.49 -12.16
CA GLY A 70 19.39 13.74 -13.33
C GLY A 70 18.46 12.59 -13.72
N LEU A 71 17.14 12.78 -13.56
CA LEU A 71 16.15 11.77 -13.92
C LEU A 71 16.34 11.31 -15.38
N ASP A 72 16.60 10.02 -15.54
CA ASP A 72 16.73 9.36 -16.82
C ASP A 72 16.09 7.96 -16.78
N LYS A 73 16.15 7.25 -17.92
CA LYS A 73 15.61 5.89 -18.01
C LYS A 73 16.27 4.92 -17.02
N LYS A 74 17.59 5.03 -16.78
CA LYS A 74 18.31 4.10 -15.89
C LYS A 74 17.90 4.30 -14.44
N LEU A 75 17.69 5.54 -14.02
CA LEU A 75 17.21 5.83 -12.68
C LEU A 75 15.76 5.35 -12.49
N LEU A 76 14.89 5.53 -13.49
CA LEU A 76 13.55 4.92 -13.48
C LEU A 76 13.62 3.40 -13.38
N ASP A 77 14.49 2.74 -14.15
CA ASP A 77 14.68 1.28 -14.11
C ASP A 77 15.23 0.80 -12.75
N ARG A 78 15.79 1.71 -11.92
CA ARG A 78 16.19 1.44 -10.53
C ARG A 78 15.08 1.72 -9.51
N LEU A 79 14.29 2.77 -9.73
CA LEU A 79 13.17 3.14 -8.85
C LEU A 79 12.06 2.09 -8.87
N VAL A 80 11.68 1.61 -10.05
CA VAL A 80 10.62 0.59 -10.23
C VAL A 80 10.81 -0.63 -9.32
N PRO A 81 11.93 -1.38 -9.40
CA PRO A 81 12.10 -2.57 -8.57
C PRO A 81 12.23 -2.22 -7.08
N HIS A 82 12.70 -1.02 -6.73
CA HIS A 82 12.72 -0.57 -5.34
C HIS A 82 11.30 -0.43 -4.78
N PHE A 83 10.41 0.30 -5.46
CA PHE A 83 9.00 0.43 -5.04
C PHE A 83 8.29 -0.93 -5.03
N GLU A 84 8.53 -1.78 -6.02
CA GLU A 84 7.95 -3.14 -6.04
C GLU A 84 8.46 -4.02 -4.90
N SER A 85 9.72 -3.86 -4.49
CA SER A 85 10.28 -4.58 -3.33
C SER A 85 9.61 -4.18 -2.01
N LEU A 86 9.20 -2.91 -1.91
CA LEU A 86 8.39 -2.37 -0.80
C LEU A 86 6.92 -2.80 -0.85
N GLY A 87 6.53 -3.48 -1.93
CA GLY A 87 5.19 -4.02 -2.11
C GLY A 87 4.23 -3.07 -2.83
N ALA A 88 4.73 -2.19 -3.69
CA ALA A 88 3.87 -1.32 -4.49
C ALA A 88 2.77 -2.11 -5.22
N PRO A 89 1.51 -1.64 -5.15
CA PRO A 89 0.37 -2.28 -5.77
C PRO A 89 0.42 -2.11 -7.29
N LYS A 90 -0.27 -2.99 -8.04
CA LYS A 90 -0.39 -2.81 -9.49
C LYS A 90 -1.19 -1.54 -9.77
N GLY A 91 -1.04 -1.02 -10.98
CA GLY A 91 -1.63 0.27 -11.35
C GLY A 91 -0.83 1.48 -10.86
N SER A 92 0.21 1.29 -10.04
CA SER A 92 1.13 2.36 -9.65
C SER A 92 1.91 2.95 -10.83
N TRP A 93 2.24 4.24 -10.72
CA TRP A 93 2.96 4.96 -11.75
C TRP A 93 3.69 6.20 -11.24
N PHE A 94 4.72 6.63 -11.96
CA PHE A 94 5.44 7.89 -11.73
C PHE A 94 4.94 8.96 -12.69
N ALA A 95 4.72 10.17 -12.17
CA ALA A 95 4.35 11.37 -12.90
C ALA A 95 5.48 12.41 -12.86
N ASP A 96 5.62 13.23 -13.90
CA ASP A 96 6.38 14.48 -13.79
C ASP A 96 5.55 15.62 -13.17
N GLU A 97 6.18 16.78 -13.00
CA GLU A 97 5.56 18.02 -12.51
C GLU A 97 4.31 18.49 -13.27
N THR A 98 4.10 18.01 -14.50
CA THR A 98 2.91 18.33 -15.31
C THR A 98 1.81 17.28 -15.20
N GLY A 99 2.03 16.22 -14.41
CA GLY A 99 1.14 15.06 -14.29
C GLY A 99 1.30 14.05 -15.43
N LYS A 100 2.31 14.19 -16.29
CA LYS A 100 2.52 13.25 -17.39
C LYS A 100 3.15 11.96 -16.87
N GLU A 101 2.57 10.83 -17.28
CA GLU A 101 3.08 9.49 -16.94
C GLU A 101 4.50 9.28 -17.50
N LEU A 102 5.42 8.93 -16.61
CA LEU A 102 6.81 8.59 -16.91
C LEU A 102 7.02 7.08 -17.02
N ARG A 103 6.46 6.33 -16.07
CA ARG A 103 6.60 4.86 -15.98
C ARG A 103 5.59 4.25 -15.02
N ARG A 104 5.01 3.11 -15.39
CA ARG A 104 4.23 2.24 -14.50
C ARG A 104 5.11 1.26 -13.73
N PHE A 105 4.65 0.86 -12.55
CA PHE A 105 5.25 -0.16 -11.70
C PHE A 105 4.17 -0.83 -10.86
N GLY A 106 4.55 -1.85 -10.11
CA GLY A 106 3.66 -2.49 -9.15
C GLY A 106 3.55 -3.99 -9.36
N SER A 107 3.59 -4.73 -8.25
CA SER A 107 3.65 -6.19 -8.29
C SER A 107 2.66 -6.88 -7.35
N THR A 108 2.05 -6.14 -6.42
CA THR A 108 1.08 -6.69 -5.47
C THR A 108 -0.34 -6.33 -5.86
N GLU A 109 -1.32 -7.13 -5.44
CA GLU A 109 -2.74 -6.78 -5.50
C GLU A 109 -3.18 -6.30 -4.12
N VAL A 110 -4.05 -5.31 -4.07
CA VAL A 110 -4.63 -4.84 -2.80
C VAL A 110 -5.95 -5.55 -2.54
N LEU A 111 -6.00 -6.31 -1.45
CA LEU A 111 -7.18 -7.01 -0.97
C LEU A 111 -7.68 -6.36 0.30
N VAL A 112 -9.00 -6.23 0.43
CA VAL A 112 -9.68 -5.69 1.59
C VAL A 112 -10.59 -6.76 2.18
N LEU A 113 -10.45 -7.03 3.48
CA LEU A 113 -11.43 -7.78 4.26
C LEU A 113 -12.22 -6.79 5.09
N GLU A 114 -13.51 -6.66 4.81
CA GLU A 114 -14.41 -5.88 5.65
C GLU A 114 -15.14 -6.81 6.62
N LEU A 115 -14.95 -6.57 7.90
CA LEU A 115 -15.64 -7.24 9.01
C LEU A 115 -16.86 -6.41 9.41
N ASP A 116 -18.03 -7.04 9.51
CA ASP A 116 -19.22 -6.42 10.07
C ASP A 116 -19.07 -6.35 11.59
N THR A 117 -18.90 -5.14 12.15
CA THR A 117 -18.74 -4.96 13.59
C THR A 117 -20.04 -4.54 14.26
N ALA A 118 -21.03 -4.05 13.49
CA ALA A 118 -22.33 -3.67 14.02
C ALA A 118 -23.27 -4.86 14.13
N GLY A 119 -23.33 -5.72 13.11
CA GLY A 119 -24.30 -6.81 12.98
C GLY A 119 -23.98 -8.09 13.76
N LEU A 120 -22.83 -8.17 14.42
CA LEU A 120 -22.49 -9.33 15.26
C LEU A 120 -23.32 -9.37 16.56
N ASP A 121 -23.67 -10.58 16.98
CA ASP A 121 -24.30 -10.85 18.27
C ASP A 121 -23.41 -10.33 19.42
N PRO A 122 -23.96 -9.61 20.42
CA PRO A 122 -23.20 -9.17 21.59
C PRO A 122 -22.44 -10.29 22.30
N ALA A 123 -22.98 -11.51 22.36
CA ALA A 123 -22.32 -12.66 22.95
C ALA A 123 -21.06 -13.06 22.16
N VAL A 124 -21.10 -12.97 20.82
CA VAL A 124 -19.94 -13.22 19.96
C VAL A 124 -18.86 -12.16 20.19
N LYS A 125 -19.24 -10.88 20.28
CA LYS A 125 -18.30 -9.77 20.56
C LYS A 125 -17.61 -9.93 21.92
N ALA A 126 -18.32 -10.45 22.92
CA ALA A 126 -17.78 -10.68 24.25
C ALA A 126 -16.90 -11.94 24.35
N ALA A 127 -17.19 -12.97 23.54
CA ALA A 127 -16.51 -14.26 23.61
C ALA A 127 -15.26 -14.37 22.72
N HIS A 128 -15.09 -13.49 21.73
CA HIS A 128 -14.01 -13.57 20.75
C HIS A 128 -13.18 -12.28 20.67
N SER A 129 -11.87 -12.43 20.51
CA SER A 129 -10.93 -11.31 20.38
C SER A 129 -10.65 -10.97 18.90
N PRO A 130 -10.89 -9.72 18.46
CA PRO A 130 -10.48 -9.25 17.13
C PRO A 130 -8.96 -9.35 16.91
N ASP A 131 -8.15 -9.10 17.95
CA ASP A 131 -6.69 -9.18 17.86
C ASP A 131 -6.22 -10.61 17.61
N GLU A 132 -6.83 -11.59 18.27
CA GLU A 132 -6.53 -13.01 18.04
C GLU A 132 -6.91 -13.44 16.61
N LEU A 133 -8.05 -12.95 16.10
CA LEU A 133 -8.43 -13.17 14.70
C LEU A 133 -7.40 -12.55 13.75
N LEU A 134 -6.97 -11.32 14.00
CA LEU A 134 -5.98 -10.63 13.18
C LEU A 134 -4.64 -11.40 13.15
N GLU A 135 -4.16 -11.89 14.28
CA GLU A 135 -2.94 -12.70 14.32
C GLU A 135 -3.10 -14.03 13.56
N ARG A 136 -4.26 -14.68 13.67
CA ARG A 136 -4.56 -15.87 12.85
C ARG A 136 -4.59 -15.57 11.36
N ILE A 137 -5.16 -14.43 10.96
CA ILE A 137 -5.14 -13.95 9.56
C ILE A 137 -3.70 -13.74 9.12
N LYS A 138 -2.91 -12.94 9.84
CA LYS A 138 -1.50 -12.64 9.52
C LYS A 138 -0.68 -13.92 9.32
N HIS A 139 -0.85 -14.89 10.21
CA HIS A 139 -0.19 -16.17 10.11
C HIS A 139 -0.59 -16.93 8.84
N LYS A 140 -1.89 -17.06 8.56
CA LYS A 140 -2.42 -17.79 7.39
C LYS A 140 -2.02 -17.17 6.06
N ILE A 141 -1.94 -15.84 5.97
CA ILE A 141 -1.64 -15.16 4.70
C ILE A 141 -0.14 -14.97 4.43
N SER A 142 0.73 -15.26 5.41
CA SER A 142 2.15 -14.88 5.40
C SER A 142 2.94 -15.33 4.17
N SER A 143 2.55 -16.44 3.54
CA SER A 143 3.18 -16.95 2.31
C SER A 143 2.74 -16.24 1.03
N GLY A 144 1.63 -15.48 1.06
CA GLY A 144 1.01 -14.90 -0.14
C GLY A 144 0.72 -13.40 -0.06
N GLY A 145 0.68 -12.83 1.13
CA GLY A 145 0.40 -11.42 1.35
C GLY A 145 0.89 -10.90 2.70
N ARG A 146 0.75 -9.60 2.87
CA ARG A 146 1.15 -8.88 4.08
C ARG A 146 -0.01 -8.02 4.54
N TYR A 147 -0.29 -8.05 5.84
CA TYR A 147 -1.18 -7.10 6.48
C TYR A 147 -0.56 -5.69 6.48
N MET A 148 -1.34 -4.72 6.03
CA MET A 148 -0.87 -3.36 5.77
C MET A 148 -1.46 -2.33 6.73
N GLY A 149 -2.60 -2.62 7.34
CA GLY A 149 -3.27 -1.73 8.27
C GLY A 149 -4.76 -2.05 8.34
N GLU A 150 -5.46 -1.33 9.19
CA GLU A 150 -6.90 -1.43 9.37
C GLU A 150 -7.55 -0.07 9.50
N ARG A 151 -8.86 -0.03 9.28
CA ARG A 151 -9.64 1.16 9.51
C ARG A 151 -11.02 0.83 10.00
N ALA A 152 -11.41 1.46 11.10
CA ALA A 152 -12.76 1.43 11.61
C ALA A 152 -13.65 2.42 10.84
N PHE A 153 -14.82 1.96 10.46
CA PHE A 153 -15.95 2.75 9.99
C PHE A 153 -17.12 2.59 10.98
N GLU A 154 -18.23 3.29 10.74
CA GLU A 154 -19.38 3.29 11.65
C GLU A 154 -19.90 1.87 11.97
N LYS A 155 -19.93 0.99 10.97
CA LYS A 155 -20.52 -0.35 11.08
C LYS A 155 -19.56 -1.50 10.76
N THR A 156 -18.37 -1.17 10.29
CA THR A 156 -17.44 -2.15 9.76
C THR A 156 -16.01 -1.83 10.17
N THR A 157 -15.14 -2.83 10.08
CA THR A 157 -13.69 -2.63 10.16
C THR A 157 -13.06 -3.28 8.95
N GLU A 158 -12.31 -2.50 8.19
CA GLU A 158 -11.59 -2.99 7.01
C GLU A 158 -10.15 -3.31 7.38
N LEU A 159 -9.69 -4.49 7.00
CA LEU A 159 -8.30 -4.91 7.05
C LEU A 159 -7.74 -4.93 5.63
N TYR A 160 -6.56 -4.34 5.45
CA TYR A 160 -5.95 -4.17 4.13
C TYR A 160 -4.72 -5.07 3.97
N PHE A 161 -4.59 -5.68 2.80
CA PHE A 161 -3.50 -6.61 2.49
C PHE A 161 -2.88 -6.30 1.14
N HIS A 162 -1.55 -6.28 1.07
CA HIS A 162 -0.81 -6.29 -0.19
C HIS A 162 -0.38 -7.71 -0.50
N CYS A 163 -0.82 -8.25 -1.63
CA CYS A 163 -0.76 -9.66 -1.95
C CYS A 163 0.13 -9.91 -3.17
N ARG A 164 1.22 -10.67 -3.00
CA ARG A 164 2.02 -11.18 -4.13
C ARG A 164 1.37 -12.40 -4.78
N ALA A 165 0.62 -13.18 -4.00
CA ALA A 165 -0.14 -14.34 -4.46
C ALA A 165 -1.59 -14.21 -4.00
N VAL A 166 -2.35 -13.30 -4.63
CA VAL A 166 -3.72 -12.95 -4.22
C VAL A 166 -4.65 -14.15 -4.08
N ARG A 167 -4.56 -15.14 -4.98
CA ARG A 167 -5.38 -16.36 -4.91
C ARG A 167 -5.13 -17.18 -3.64
N ASN A 168 -3.90 -17.21 -3.15
CA ASN A 168 -3.57 -17.92 -1.91
C ASN A 168 -4.15 -17.18 -0.70
N VAL A 169 -4.10 -15.85 -0.72
CA VAL A 169 -4.68 -15.01 0.33
C VAL A 169 -6.21 -15.12 0.32
N GLU A 170 -6.84 -15.06 -0.84
CA GLU A 170 -8.29 -15.24 -0.99
C GLU A 170 -8.75 -16.60 -0.46
N ALA A 171 -8.05 -17.69 -0.80
CA ALA A 171 -8.35 -19.02 -0.28
C ALA A 171 -8.19 -19.11 1.24
N ALA A 172 -7.10 -18.55 1.78
CA ALA A 172 -6.84 -18.55 3.22
C ALA A 172 -7.88 -17.73 4.01
N LEU A 173 -8.34 -16.61 3.45
CA LEU A 173 -9.41 -15.81 4.03
C LEU A 173 -10.76 -16.53 3.93
N ALA A 174 -11.07 -17.19 2.80
CA ALA A 174 -12.31 -17.92 2.62
C ALA A 174 -12.52 -19.01 3.69
N GLU A 175 -11.45 -19.72 4.07
CA GLU A 175 -11.50 -20.68 5.19
C GLU A 175 -11.86 -20.00 6.51
N LEU A 176 -11.25 -18.85 6.82
CA LEU A 176 -11.55 -18.11 8.06
C LEU A 176 -12.96 -17.54 8.07
N LEU A 177 -13.43 -17.04 6.93
CA LEU A 177 -14.78 -16.51 6.76
C LEU A 177 -15.85 -17.58 7.02
N ALA A 178 -15.59 -18.82 6.61
CA ALA A 178 -16.51 -19.93 6.81
C ALA A 178 -16.59 -20.38 8.29
N ASP A 179 -15.47 -20.29 9.02
CA ASP A 179 -15.32 -20.97 10.32
C ASP A 179 -15.33 -20.02 11.53
N HIS A 180 -15.17 -18.70 11.35
CA HIS A 180 -15.01 -17.77 12.47
C HIS A 180 -16.27 -16.93 12.75
N PRO A 181 -16.81 -16.93 13.98
CA PRO A 181 -18.00 -16.14 14.33
C PRO A 181 -17.87 -14.63 14.10
N LEU A 182 -16.69 -14.04 14.38
CA LEU A 182 -16.40 -12.63 14.07
C LEU A 182 -16.39 -12.29 12.57
N CYS A 183 -16.37 -13.30 11.70
CA CYS A 183 -16.43 -13.11 10.25
C CYS A 183 -17.84 -13.28 9.68
N ALA A 184 -18.87 -13.39 10.52
CA ALA A 184 -20.25 -13.36 10.03
C ALA A 184 -20.50 -12.07 9.24
N ASN A 185 -21.10 -12.21 8.05
CA ASN A 185 -21.34 -11.13 7.07
C ASN A 185 -20.10 -10.42 6.52
N ALA A 186 -18.88 -10.91 6.83
CA ALA A 186 -17.68 -10.28 6.32
C ALA A 186 -17.55 -10.48 4.80
N ARG A 187 -16.95 -9.50 4.14
CA ARG A 187 -16.74 -9.51 2.68
C ARG A 187 -15.28 -9.29 2.33
N VAL A 188 -14.84 -9.97 1.28
CA VAL A 188 -13.51 -9.79 0.70
C VAL A 188 -13.66 -9.22 -0.70
N PHE A 189 -12.92 -8.16 -1.00
CA PHE A 189 -12.91 -7.56 -2.33
C PHE A 189 -11.53 -6.97 -2.63
N ARG A 190 -11.22 -6.84 -3.92
CA ARG A 190 -10.00 -6.19 -4.37
C ARG A 190 -10.24 -4.70 -4.52
N LEU A 191 -9.26 -3.88 -4.18
CA LEU A 191 -9.34 -2.44 -4.44
C LEU A 191 -9.35 -2.21 -5.96
N ALA A 192 -10.30 -1.40 -6.44
CA ALA A 192 -10.36 -1.07 -7.86
C ALA A 192 -9.10 -0.28 -8.27
N ASN A 193 -8.53 -0.62 -9.42
CA ASN A 193 -7.33 -0.02 -10.00
C ASN A 193 -6.00 -0.35 -9.29
N ALA A 194 -5.98 -1.33 -8.37
CA ALA A 194 -4.78 -1.83 -7.68
C ALA A 194 -4.23 -3.15 -8.23
#